data_AF-A0A0F4R5U3-F1
#
_entry.id   AF-A0A0F4R5U3-F1
#
_cell.length_a   1.000
_cell.length_b   1.000
_cell.length_c   1.000
_cell.angle_alpha   90.00
_cell.angle_beta   90.00
_cell.angle_gamma   90.00
#
_symmetry.space_group_name_H-M   'P 1'
#
loop_
_entity.id
_entity.type
_entity.pdbx_description
1 polymer ?
#
loop_
_entity_poly.entity_id
_entity_poly.type
_entity_poly.pdbx_seq_one_letter_code
_entity_poly.pdbx_strand_id
1 'polypeptide(L)'
;MTVSCFIEYKINPFKLAQFTRYANNWGQIIPRCGGELVGYFLPHEGTNYQAFGIISFDSLASYEAYRIRLKQDAQAIENFEFAKEEQFILQEMRRFLTPVESTYWCKAKAFNKESV
;
A
#
# COMPACT_ATOMS: atom_id res chain seq x y z
N MET A 1 -12.35 15.85 -1.36
CA MET A 1 -12.71 14.75 -2.28
C MET A 1 -11.70 13.66 -2.07
N THR A 2 -12.19 12.43 -1.85
CA THR A 2 -11.35 11.27 -1.57
C THR A 2 -10.30 11.09 -2.66
N VAL A 3 -9.07 10.80 -2.25
CA VAL A 3 -7.95 10.54 -3.13
C VAL A 3 -7.29 9.24 -2.71
N SER A 4 -6.99 8.38 -3.69
CA SER A 4 -6.23 7.15 -3.49
C SER A 4 -4.83 7.32 -4.10
N CYS A 5 -3.82 7.13 -3.26
CA CYS A 5 -2.43 7.05 -3.68
C CYS A 5 -2.12 5.61 -4.10
N PHE A 6 -1.90 5.41 -5.39
CA PHE A 6 -1.44 4.16 -5.97
C PHE A 6 0.08 4.20 -6.07
N ILE A 7 0.73 3.33 -5.31
CA ILE A 7 2.17 3.18 -5.28
C ILE A 7 2.51 1.92 -6.06
N GLU A 8 3.21 2.08 -7.18
CA GLU A 8 3.75 1.01 -7.98
C GLU A 8 5.24 0.85 -7.67
N TYR A 9 5.64 -0.36 -7.35
CA TYR A 9 7.02 -0.72 -7.05
C TYR A 9 7.55 -1.66 -8.13
N LYS A 10 8.72 -1.35 -8.69
CA LYS A 10 9.58 -2.36 -9.30
C LYS A 10 10.46 -2.93 -8.20
N ILE A 11 10.33 -4.23 -7.92
CA ILE A 11 11.04 -4.91 -6.84
C ILE A 11 12.07 -5.90 -7.38
N ASN A 12 13.07 -6.22 -6.57
CA ASN A 12 13.97 -7.34 -6.85
C ASN A 12 13.22 -8.66 -6.64
N PRO A 13 13.02 -9.50 -7.67
CA PRO A 13 12.24 -10.74 -7.56
C PRO A 13 12.84 -11.76 -6.58
N PHE A 14 14.15 -11.69 -6.32
CA PHE A 14 14.83 -12.57 -5.37
C PHE A 14 14.76 -12.10 -3.92
N LYS A 15 14.23 -10.90 -3.67
CA LYS A 15 14.06 -10.32 -2.32
C LYS A 15 12.59 -10.13 -1.93
N LEU A 16 11.73 -11.04 -2.41
CA LEU A 16 10.29 -10.98 -2.15
C LEU A 16 9.98 -11.04 -0.65
N ALA A 17 10.70 -11.88 0.12
CA ALA A 17 10.50 -12.00 1.56
C ALA A 17 10.76 -10.68 2.31
N GLN A 18 11.78 -9.92 1.89
CA GLN A 18 12.09 -8.62 2.43
C GLN A 18 10.99 -7.61 2.11
N PHE A 19 10.50 -7.58 0.86
CA PHE A 19 9.36 -6.73 0.51
C PHE A 19 8.09 -7.12 1.29
N THR A 20 7.82 -8.43 1.48
CA THR A 20 6.69 -8.90 2.30
C THR A 20 6.79 -8.36 3.73
N ARG A 21 7.97 -8.44 4.34
CA ARG A 21 8.20 -7.86 5.68
C ARG A 21 7.96 -6.36 5.69
N TYR A 22 8.48 -5.65 4.71
CA TYR A 22 8.30 -4.21 4.54
C TYR A 22 6.82 -3.81 4.41
N ALA A 23 6.05 -4.56 3.61
CA ALA A 23 4.61 -4.39 3.43
C ALA A 23 3.81 -4.70 4.70
N ASN A 24 4.17 -5.77 5.43
CA ASN A 24 3.53 -6.11 6.69
C ASN A 24 3.70 -5.02 7.74
N ASN A 25 4.89 -4.41 7.83
CA ASN A 25 5.15 -3.28 8.73
C ASN A 25 4.22 -2.10 8.41
N TRP A 26 4.00 -1.80 7.13
CA TRP A 26 3.05 -0.76 6.72
C TRP A 26 1.61 -1.04 7.14
N GLY A 27 1.22 -2.30 7.29
CA GLY A 27 -0.08 -2.70 7.82
C GLY A 27 -0.40 -2.10 9.20
N GLN A 28 0.63 -1.85 10.02
CA GLN A 28 0.48 -1.23 11.35
C GLN A 28 0.76 0.28 11.31
N ILE A 29 1.79 0.68 10.57
CA ILE A 29 2.28 2.07 10.59
C ILE A 29 1.32 3.02 9.85
N ILE A 30 0.78 2.61 8.69
CA ILE A 30 -0.06 3.50 7.85
C ILE A 30 -1.36 3.90 8.56
N PRO A 31 -2.15 2.96 9.13
CA PRO A 31 -3.34 3.32 9.88
C PRO A 31 -3.05 4.23 11.08
N ARG A 32 -1.96 3.95 11.82
CA ARG A 32 -1.54 4.79 12.95
C ARG A 32 -1.18 6.23 12.52
N CYS A 33 -0.60 6.40 11.33
CA CYS A 33 -0.30 7.71 10.76
C CYS A 33 -1.53 8.39 10.11
N GLY A 34 -2.70 7.76 10.11
CA GLY A 34 -3.95 8.30 9.57
C GLY A 34 -4.14 8.11 8.07
N GLY A 35 -3.53 7.07 7.48
CA GLY A 35 -3.86 6.63 6.12
C GLY A 35 -4.77 5.41 6.13
N GLU A 36 -5.73 5.35 5.22
CA GLU A 36 -6.59 4.18 5.05
C GLU A 36 -5.90 3.19 4.09
N LEU A 37 -5.22 2.19 4.64
CA LEU A 37 -4.53 1.19 3.84
C LEU A 37 -5.54 0.26 3.16
N VAL A 38 -5.58 0.29 1.83
CA VAL A 38 -6.38 -0.66 1.04
C VAL A 38 -5.69 -2.02 1.01
N GLY A 39 -4.38 -2.02 0.77
CA GLY A 39 -3.57 -3.23 0.80
C GLY A 39 -2.23 -3.07 0.10
N TYR A 40 -1.38 -4.08 0.31
CA TYR A 40 -0.19 -4.33 -0.49
C TYR A 40 -0.38 -5.63 -1.27
N PHE A 41 0.03 -5.62 -2.53
CA PHE A 41 -0.15 -6.71 -3.48
C PHE A 41 1.20 -7.10 -4.05
N LEU A 42 1.52 -8.40 -3.94
CA LEU A 42 2.74 -8.99 -4.49
C LEU A 42 2.45 -9.70 -5.82
N PRO A 43 3.48 -9.92 -6.63
CA PRO A 43 3.42 -10.89 -7.71
C PRO A 43 2.89 -12.24 -7.23
N HIS A 44 1.96 -12.83 -7.99
CA HIS A 44 1.51 -14.21 -7.80
C HIS A 44 1.70 -15.03 -9.07
N GLU A 45 1.23 -14.51 -10.20
CA GLU A 45 1.37 -15.12 -11.53
C GLU A 45 1.67 -14.03 -12.57
N GLY A 46 2.46 -14.37 -13.60
CA GLY A 46 2.89 -13.42 -14.64
C GLY A 46 4.12 -12.59 -14.22
N THR A 47 3.99 -11.26 -14.16
CA THR A 47 5.10 -10.37 -13.83
C THR A 47 5.59 -10.59 -12.41
N ASN A 48 6.85 -10.99 -12.24
CA ASN A 48 7.45 -11.33 -10.95
C ASN A 48 8.13 -10.15 -10.22
N TYR A 49 8.12 -8.95 -10.79
CA TYR A 49 8.86 -7.79 -10.28
C TYR A 49 7.99 -6.56 -10.00
N GLN A 50 6.67 -6.62 -10.18
CA GLN A 50 5.76 -5.51 -9.91
C GLN A 50 4.93 -5.77 -8.65
N ALA A 51 5.00 -4.85 -7.70
CA ALA A 51 4.19 -4.86 -6.48
C ALA A 51 3.43 -3.54 -6.35
N PHE A 52 2.33 -3.55 -5.61
CA PHE A 52 1.47 -2.38 -5.46
C PHE A 52 1.13 -2.13 -4.00
N GLY A 53 1.08 -0.86 -3.60
CA GLY A 53 0.50 -0.41 -2.34
C GLY A 53 -0.56 0.64 -2.63
N ILE A 54 -1.74 0.52 -2.03
CA ILE A 54 -2.84 1.46 -2.25
C ILE A 54 -3.28 2.02 -0.91
N ILE A 55 -3.29 3.35 -0.78
CA ILE A 55 -3.69 4.06 0.44
C ILE A 55 -4.69 5.14 0.05
N SER A 56 -5.76 5.29 0.83
CA SER A 56 -6.78 6.30 0.58
C SER A 56 -6.87 7.33 1.70
N PHE A 57 -7.31 8.53 1.32
CA PHE A 57 -7.38 9.72 2.15
C PHE A 57 -8.59 10.56 1.76
N ASP A 58 -9.19 11.28 2.71
CA ASP A 58 -10.34 12.18 2.44
C ASP A 58 -10.00 13.35 1.50
N SER A 59 -8.71 13.70 1.42
CA SER A 59 -8.18 14.80 0.60
C SER A 59 -6.66 14.73 0.44
N LEU A 60 -6.11 15.53 -0.48
CA LEU A 60 -4.65 15.73 -0.57
C LEU A 60 -4.06 16.36 0.70
N ALA A 61 -4.80 17.23 1.40
CA ALA A 61 -4.35 17.79 2.67
C ALA A 61 -4.21 16.71 3.76
N SER A 62 -5.14 15.73 3.79
CA SER A 62 -5.04 14.57 4.68
C SER A 62 -3.81 13.71 4.36
N TYR A 63 -3.49 13.54 3.07
CA TYR A 63 -2.26 12.88 2.63
C TYR A 63 -0.99 13.63 3.07
N GLU A 64 -0.96 14.95 2.93
CA GLU A 64 0.19 15.78 3.36
C GLU A 64 0.41 15.70 4.87
N ALA A 65 -0.66 15.80 5.66
CA ALA A 65 -0.59 15.64 7.11
C ALA A 65 -0.12 14.23 7.51
N TYR A 66 -0.59 13.20 6.81
CA TYR A 66 -0.08 11.83 6.94
C TYR A 66 1.43 11.75 6.67
N ARG A 67 1.92 12.39 5.60
CA ARG A 67 3.34 12.39 5.25
C ARG A 67 4.21 13.06 6.31
N ILE A 68 3.71 14.10 6.98
CA ILE A 68 4.42 14.75 8.09
C ILE A 68 4.57 13.77 9.25
N ARG A 69 3.47 13.14 9.69
CA ARG A 69 3.50 12.14 10.77
C ARG A 69 4.39 10.95 10.42
N LEU A 70 4.29 10.45 9.18
CA LEU A 70 5.09 9.32 8.70
C LEU A 70 6.60 9.59 8.77
N LYS A 71 7.05 10.83 8.53
CA LYS A 71 8.46 11.21 8.61
C LYS A 71 9.00 11.25 10.05
N GLN A 72 8.13 11.31 11.05
CA GLN A 72 8.48 11.40 12.47
C GLN A 72 8.28 10.08 13.21
N ASP A 73 7.56 9.14 12.60
CA ASP A 73 7.28 7.83 13.19
C ASP A 73 8.54 6.94 13.14
N ALA A 74 9.02 6.50 14.32
CA ALA A 74 10.26 5.74 14.43
C ALA A 74 10.22 4.42 13.62
N GLN A 75 9.08 3.72 13.63
CA GLN A 75 8.94 2.47 12.88
C GLN A 75 8.85 2.71 11.38
N ALA A 76 8.29 3.84 10.95
CA ALA A 76 8.32 4.24 9.54
C ALA A 76 9.77 4.49 9.07
N ILE A 77 10.56 5.22 9.87
CA ILE A 77 11.97 5.50 9.57
C ILE A 77 12.76 4.19 9.47
N GLU A 78 12.64 3.30 10.45
CA GLU A 78 13.27 1.97 10.43
C GLU A 78 12.87 1.16 9.19
N ASN A 79 11.59 1.19 8.80
CA ASN A 79 11.11 0.47 7.63
C ASN A 79 11.68 1.05 6.32
N PHE A 80 11.87 2.37 6.24
CA PHE A 80 12.53 3.01 5.10
C PHE A 80 14.02 2.67 5.01
N GLU A 81 14.75 2.71 6.12
CA GLU A 81 16.17 2.33 6.13
C GLU A 81 16.34 0.84 5.79
N PHE A 82 15.49 -0.05 6.32
CA PHE A 82 15.47 -1.46 5.94
C PHE A 82 15.33 -1.66 4.42
N ALA A 83 14.44 -0.91 3.77
CA ALA A 83 14.27 -0.98 2.32
C ALA A 83 15.50 -0.51 1.53
N LYS A 84 16.18 0.50 2.04
CA LYS A 84 17.39 1.07 1.45
C LYS A 84 18.60 0.15 1.62
N GLU A 85 18.80 -0.39 2.81
CA GLU A 85 19.89 -1.33 3.12
C GLU A 85 19.74 -2.62 2.31
N GLU A 86 18.53 -3.16 2.22
CA GLU A 86 18.29 -4.40 1.48
C GLU A 86 18.10 -4.21 -0.03
N GLN A 87 17.92 -2.98 -0.52
CA GLN A 87 17.80 -2.67 -1.94
C GLN A 87 16.79 -3.54 -2.71
N PHE A 88 15.66 -3.90 -2.08
CA PHE A 88 14.62 -4.71 -2.73
C PHE A 88 13.60 -3.87 -3.52
N ILE A 89 13.57 -2.54 -3.34
CA ILE A 89 12.80 -1.59 -4.17
C ILE A 89 13.76 -0.93 -5.17
N LEU A 90 13.55 -1.17 -6.46
CA LEU A 90 14.35 -0.64 -7.56
C LEU A 90 13.76 0.64 -8.15
N GLN A 91 12.44 0.75 -8.14
CA GLN A 91 11.71 1.95 -8.58
C GLN A 91 10.44 2.07 -7.76
N GLU A 92 10.06 3.31 -7.41
CA GLU A 92 8.78 3.63 -6.79
C GLU A 92 8.11 4.74 -7.63
N MET A 93 6.84 4.56 -7.97
CA MET A 93 6.03 5.56 -8.65
C MET A 93 4.70 5.73 -7.92
N ARG A 94 4.27 6.99 -7.75
CA ARG A 94 3.01 7.33 -7.08
C ARG A 94 2.07 8.04 -8.03
N ARG A 95 0.82 7.59 -8.06
CA ARG A 95 -0.27 8.24 -8.80
C ARG A 95 -1.40 8.55 -7.82
N PHE A 96 -2.01 9.73 -7.96
CA PHE A 96 -3.13 10.15 -7.12
C PHE A 96 -4.38 10.12 -7.96
N LEU A 97 -5.31 9.25 -7.58
CA LEU A 97 -6.51 8.94 -8.35
C LEU A 97 -7.75 9.27 -7.53
N THR A 98 -8.84 9.64 -8.21
CA THR A 98 -10.15 9.80 -7.58
C THR A 98 -10.93 8.51 -7.74
N PRO A 99 -11.42 7.88 -6.66
CA PRO A 99 -12.25 6.69 -6.78
C PRO A 99 -13.61 7.06 -7.38
N VAL A 100 -14.17 6.15 -8.19
CA VAL A 100 -15.59 6.23 -8.58
C VAL A 100 -16.42 5.76 -7.38
N GLU A 101 -17.16 6.69 -6.77
CA GLU A 101 -17.80 6.52 -5.46
C GLU A 101 -18.63 5.23 -5.34
N SER A 102 -19.46 4.92 -6.34
CA SER A 102 -20.34 3.74 -6.33
C SER A 102 -19.61 2.40 -6.42
N THR A 103 -18.31 2.39 -6.74
CA THR A 103 -17.47 1.19 -6.84
C THR A 103 -16.49 1.03 -5.68
N TYR A 104 -16.37 2.07 -4.85
CA TYR A 104 -15.33 2.15 -3.85
C TYR A 104 -15.70 1.29 -2.63
N TRP A 105 -14.81 0.37 -2.25
CA TRP A 105 -15.00 -0.55 -1.11
C TRP A 105 -16.26 -1.43 -1.15
N CYS A 106 -16.78 -1.74 -2.33
CA CYS A 106 -17.87 -2.70 -2.48
C CYS A 106 -17.43 -4.10 -2.06
N LYS A 107 -17.97 -4.60 -0.94
CA LYS A 107 -17.67 -5.95 -0.43
C LYS A 107 -18.39 -7.03 -1.26
N ALA A 108 -17.78 -8.20 -1.36
CA ALA A 108 -18.43 -9.37 -1.96
C ALA A 108 -19.73 -9.71 -1.24
N LYS A 109 -20.77 -10.04 -1.99
CA LYS A 109 -22.03 -10.58 -1.44
C LYS A 109 -21.81 -12.05 -1.10
N ALA A 110 -22.30 -12.49 0.05
CA ALA A 110 -22.30 -13.91 0.38
C ALA A 110 -23.19 -14.68 -0.60
N PHE A 111 -22.70 -15.80 -1.16
CA PHE A 111 -23.51 -16.74 -1.92
C PHE A 111 -23.92 -17.88 -0.99
N ASN A 112 -25.21 -17.96 -0.62
CA ASN A 112 -25.74 -19.12 0.09
C ASN A 112 -25.78 -20.31 -0.88
N LYS A 113 -25.06 -21.39 -0.55
CA LYS A 113 -24.95 -22.62 -1.34
C LYS A 113 -26.14 -23.59 -1.17
N GLU A 114 -27.31 -23.14 -0.71
CA GLU A 114 -28.47 -24.02 -0.46
C GLU A 114 -29.49 -24.03 -1.61
N SER A 115 -29.03 -24.00 -2.86
CA SER A 115 -29.92 -24.13 -4.02
C SER A 115 -29.21 -24.84 -5.16
N VAL A 116 -28.85 -26.10 -4.93
CA VAL A 116 -28.67 -27.12 -5.98
C VAL A 116 -29.26 -28.42 -5.46
#